data_AF-A0AAD6QTF9-F1
#
_entry.id   AF-A0AAD6QTF9-F1
#
_cell.length_a   1.000
_cell.length_b   1.000
_cell.length_c   1.000
_cell.angle_alpha   90.00
_cell.angle_beta   90.00
_cell.angle_gamma   90.00
#
_symmetry.space_group_name_H-M   'P 1'
#
loop_
_entity.id
_entity.type
_entity.pdbx_description
1 polymer ?
#
loop_
_entity_poly.entity_id
_entity_poly.type
_entity_poly.pdbx_seq_one_letter_code
_entity_poly.pdbx_strand_id
1 'polypeptide(L)'
;MIEHLSDKKTLISVRELAKGITYTESLLTGWKPPLPIRRMSTKECDAIRKQWHIIVDGEKNSPPIKNFKDVRFPEPILKMLKAKGIVQPTPIQVQGLPVILTGRDMTGIAFTGSGKTLVFVLPLIMIALQEEIMMPIMPGEGPVGLIVCPSRELARQTYEVVEQFLIPMREAGY
;
A
#
# COMPACT_ATOMS: atom_id res chain seq x y z
N MET A 1 14.20 14.94 -53.16
CA MET A 1 14.78 13.72 -52.55
C MET A 1 14.47 13.82 -51.06
N ILE A 2 13.33 13.28 -50.63
CA ILE A 2 12.88 13.25 -49.24
C ILE A 2 12.73 11.77 -48.93
N GLU A 3 13.66 11.22 -48.16
CA GLU A 3 13.60 9.83 -47.73
C GLU A 3 12.46 9.66 -46.72
N HIS A 4 11.52 8.78 -47.06
CA HIS A 4 10.53 8.27 -46.13
C HIS A 4 11.25 7.34 -45.13
N LEU A 5 11.64 7.90 -43.98
CA LEU A 5 11.97 7.12 -42.79
C LEU A 5 10.68 6.48 -42.27
N SER A 6 10.34 5.31 -42.81
CA SER A 6 9.41 4.40 -42.17
C SER A 6 10.11 3.80 -40.94
N ASP A 7 9.94 4.44 -39.79
CA ASP A 7 10.28 3.86 -38.50
C ASP A 7 9.37 2.66 -38.24
N LYS A 8 9.71 1.51 -38.83
CA LYS A 8 9.18 0.20 -38.46
C LYS A 8 9.76 -0.18 -37.11
N LYS A 9 9.29 0.46 -36.04
CA LYS A 9 9.53 0.00 -34.68
C LYS A 9 8.93 -1.40 -34.57
N THR A 10 9.79 -2.41 -34.53
CA THR A 10 9.38 -3.81 -34.46
C THR A 10 8.51 -3.99 -33.21
N LEU A 11 7.33 -4.61 -33.35
CA LEU A 11 6.46 -4.89 -32.21
C LEU A 11 7.12 -5.99 -31.38
N ILE A 12 7.85 -5.59 -30.33
CA ILE A 12 8.43 -6.50 -29.35
C ILE A 12 7.35 -6.82 -28.32
N SER A 13 7.18 -8.09 -27.96
CA SER A 13 6.20 -8.46 -26.93
C SER A 13 6.66 -7.97 -25.55
N VAL A 14 5.71 -7.60 -24.67
CA VAL A 14 6.02 -7.21 -23.28
C VAL A 14 6.81 -8.31 -22.55
N ARG A 15 6.58 -9.57 -22.90
CA ARG A 15 7.32 -10.72 -22.35
C ARG A 15 8.79 -10.74 -22.75
N GLU A 16 9.11 -10.35 -23.98
CA GLU A 16 10.49 -10.24 -24.46
C GLU A 16 11.18 -9.01 -23.88
N LEU A 17 10.47 -7.88 -23.75
CA LEU A 17 10.95 -6.67 -23.07
C LEU A 17 11.24 -6.92 -21.58
N ALA A 18 10.42 -7.73 -20.92
CA ALA A 18 10.58 -8.06 -19.50
C ALA A 18 11.62 -9.14 -19.21
N LYS A 19 12.19 -9.79 -20.24
CA LYS A 19 13.09 -10.93 -20.07
C LYS A 19 14.42 -10.44 -19.47
N GLY A 20 14.67 -10.81 -18.21
CA GLY A 20 15.89 -10.46 -17.48
C GLY A 20 15.75 -9.23 -16.56
N ILE A 21 14.60 -8.55 -16.55
CA ILE A 21 14.34 -7.49 -15.58
C ILE A 21 13.88 -8.14 -14.27
N THR A 22 14.75 -8.10 -13.26
CA THR A 22 14.39 -8.47 -11.89
C THR A 22 14.47 -7.23 -11.02
N TYR A 23 13.33 -6.78 -10.52
CA TYR A 23 13.29 -5.72 -9.51
C TYR A 23 13.63 -6.35 -8.16
N THR A 24 14.80 -6.02 -7.63
CA THR A 24 15.30 -6.57 -6.34
C THR A 24 15.19 -5.55 -5.21
N GLU A 25 14.95 -4.28 -5.55
CA GLU A 25 14.86 -3.18 -4.59
C GLU A 25 13.41 -2.92 -4.19
N SER A 26 13.23 -2.57 -2.91
CA SER A 26 11.94 -2.13 -2.39
C SER A 26 11.57 -0.76 -2.95
N LEU A 27 10.28 -0.50 -3.07
CA LEU A 27 9.78 0.83 -3.44
C LEU A 27 10.30 1.86 -2.43
N LEU A 28 10.87 2.96 -2.94
CA LEU A 28 11.28 4.06 -2.08
C LEU A 28 10.03 4.76 -1.54
N THR A 29 9.90 4.76 -0.21
CA THR A 29 8.79 5.42 0.48
C THR A 29 9.33 6.42 1.49
N GLY A 30 8.62 7.54 1.68
CA GLY A 30 8.93 8.54 2.69
C GLY A 30 8.51 8.11 4.10
N TRP A 31 7.68 7.07 4.21
CA TRP A 31 7.15 6.59 5.47
C TRP A 31 8.18 5.76 6.24
N LYS A 32 8.29 6.01 7.55
CA LYS A 32 9.10 5.23 8.48
C LYS A 32 8.30 4.96 9.74
N PRO A 33 8.42 3.76 10.35
CA PRO A 33 7.80 3.49 11.63
C PRO A 33 8.22 4.52 12.69
N PRO A 34 7.34 4.91 13.63
CA PRO A 34 7.71 5.78 14.73
C PRO A 34 8.92 5.25 15.52
N LEU A 35 9.70 6.15 16.11
CA LEU A 35 10.92 5.80 16.84
C LEU A 35 10.74 4.68 17.89
N PRO A 36 9.69 4.68 18.74
CA PRO A 36 9.49 3.60 19.71
C PRO A 36 9.29 2.24 19.04
N ILE A 37 8.53 2.21 17.93
CA ILE A 37 8.24 0.99 17.17
C ILE A 37 9.48 0.49 16.44
N ARG A 38 10.25 1.41 15.84
CA ARG A 38 11.49 1.09 15.12
C ARG A 38 12.59 0.56 16.05
N ARG A 39 12.55 0.90 17.34
CA ARG A 39 13.50 0.45 18.36
C ARG A 39 13.07 -0.82 19.10
N MET A 40 11.88 -1.36 18.81
CA MET A 40 11.45 -2.62 19.42
C MET A 40 12.44 -3.73 19.08
N SER A 41 12.84 -4.48 20.09
CA SER A 41 13.65 -5.67 19.93
C SER A 41 12.89 -6.74 19.15
N THR A 42 13.62 -7.67 18.54
CA THR A 42 13.03 -8.83 17.85
C THR A 42 12.12 -9.62 18.79
N LYS A 43 12.52 -9.80 20.06
CA LYS A 43 11.73 -10.49 21.09
C LYS A 43 10.38 -9.81 21.35
N GLU A 44 10.35 -8.47 21.41
CA GLU A 44 9.09 -7.72 21.59
C GLU A 44 8.19 -7.83 20.35
N CYS A 45 8.77 -7.72 19.16
CA CYS A 45 8.04 -7.91 17.90
C CYS A 45 7.42 -9.31 17.81
N ASP A 46 8.18 -10.34 18.19
CA ASP A 46 7.74 -11.74 18.18
C ASP A 46 6.69 -12.03 19.25
N ALA A 47 6.78 -11.38 20.41
CA ALA A 47 5.73 -11.45 21.43
C ALA A 47 4.40 -10.88 20.91
N ILE A 48 4.44 -9.75 20.18
CA ILE A 48 3.23 -9.18 19.54
C ILE A 48 2.70 -10.14 18.47
N ARG A 49 3.56 -10.65 17.59
CA ARG A 49 3.14 -11.60 16.54
C ARG A 49 2.50 -12.84 17.13
N LYS A 50 3.10 -13.41 18.18
CA LYS A 50 2.56 -14.56 18.91
C LYS A 50 1.20 -14.26 19.54
N GLN A 51 1.06 -13.11 20.20
CA GLN A 51 -0.21 -12.68 20.82
C GLN A 51 -1.33 -12.56 19.77
N TRP A 52 -1.01 -12.13 18.56
CA TRP A 52 -1.99 -11.87 17.49
C TRP A 52 -2.10 -13.02 16.48
N HIS A 53 -1.45 -14.17 16.74
CA HIS A 53 -1.38 -15.33 15.83
C HIS A 53 -0.90 -14.98 14.42
N ILE A 54 0.08 -14.07 14.33
CA ILE A 54 0.70 -13.63 13.08
C ILE A 54 1.94 -14.49 12.83
N ILE A 55 2.00 -15.10 11.66
CA ILE A 55 3.18 -15.79 11.14
C ILE A 55 3.80 -14.89 10.08
N VAL A 56 5.12 -14.74 10.13
CA VAL A 56 5.87 -13.91 9.18
C VAL A 56 7.01 -14.75 8.64
N ASP A 57 7.15 -14.75 7.32
CA ASP A 57 8.25 -15.40 6.60
C ASP A 57 8.91 -14.36 5.69
N GLY A 58 10.23 -14.42 5.58
CA GLY A 58 11.05 -13.45 4.85
C GLY A 58 12.04 -12.66 5.72
N GLU A 59 12.98 -12.00 5.04
CA GLU A 59 14.07 -11.24 5.66
C GLU A 59 13.62 -9.82 6.07
N LYS A 60 14.26 -9.23 7.10
CA LYS A 60 14.08 -7.81 7.52
C LYS A 60 12.64 -7.38 7.82
N ASN A 61 11.92 -8.19 8.59
CA ASN A 61 10.49 -7.96 8.89
C ASN A 61 10.21 -6.61 9.56
N SER A 62 9.32 -5.81 8.95
CA SER A 62 8.87 -4.55 9.54
C SER A 62 8.21 -4.79 10.90
N PRO A 63 8.44 -3.93 11.90
CA PRO A 63 7.88 -4.10 13.24
C PRO A 63 6.35 -4.01 13.22
N PRO A 64 5.62 -4.89 13.94
CA PRO A 64 4.16 -4.87 13.96
C PRO A 64 3.62 -3.61 14.67
N ILE A 65 2.53 -3.04 14.16
CA ILE A 65 1.91 -1.82 14.70
C ILE A 65 0.52 -2.13 15.24
N LYS A 66 0.31 -1.94 16.55
CA LYS A 66 -0.93 -2.31 17.25
C LYS A 66 -2.03 -1.24 17.20
N ASN A 67 -1.72 0.00 16.82
CA ASN A 67 -2.71 1.08 16.78
C ASN A 67 -2.60 1.89 15.49
N PHE A 68 -3.73 2.27 14.89
CA PHE A 68 -3.75 3.12 13.68
C PHE A 68 -3.06 4.47 13.87
N LYS A 69 -3.16 5.07 15.07
CA LYS A 69 -2.46 6.32 15.40
C LYS A 69 -0.94 6.23 15.21
N ASP A 70 -0.37 5.05 15.45
CA ASP A 70 1.07 4.82 15.35
C ASP A 70 1.50 4.63 13.89
N VAL A 71 0.55 4.38 12.97
CA VAL A 71 0.79 4.33 11.53
C VAL A 71 0.94 5.74 10.95
N ARG A 72 0.52 6.79 11.66
CA ARG A 72 0.57 8.21 11.24
C ARG A 72 -0.25 8.50 9.98
N PHE A 73 -1.45 7.93 9.89
CA PHE A 73 -2.41 8.33 8.87
C PHE A 73 -2.89 9.78 9.07
N PRO A 74 -3.24 10.49 7.99
CA PRO A 74 -4.03 11.71 8.04
C PRO A 74 -5.24 11.63 8.97
N GLU A 75 -5.54 12.72 9.66
CA GLU A 75 -6.65 12.79 10.60
C GLU A 75 -8.01 12.41 9.97
N PRO A 76 -8.34 12.78 8.72
CA PRO A 76 -9.59 12.34 8.08
C PRO A 76 -9.70 10.82 7.95
N ILE A 77 -8.59 10.12 7.68
CA ILE A 77 -8.56 8.66 7.63
C ILE A 77 -8.84 8.08 9.02
N LEU A 78 -8.18 8.61 10.06
CA LEU A 78 -8.37 8.14 11.44
C LEU A 78 -9.82 8.35 11.92
N LYS A 79 -10.42 9.50 11.61
CA LYS A 79 -11.83 9.79 11.88
C LYS A 79 -12.75 8.84 11.13
N MET A 80 -12.45 8.56 9.86
CA MET A 80 -13.26 7.65 9.06
C MET A 80 -13.19 6.21 9.57
N LEU A 81 -12.00 5.72 9.91
CA LEU A 81 -11.83 4.41 10.56
C LEU A 81 -12.70 4.30 11.82
N LYS A 82 -12.65 5.33 12.69
CA LYS A 82 -13.46 5.37 13.91
C LYS A 82 -14.95 5.39 13.62
N ALA A 83 -15.43 6.19 12.67
CA ALA A 83 -16.84 6.27 12.30
C ALA A 83 -17.36 4.96 11.68
N LYS A 84 -16.49 4.18 11.03
CA LYS A 84 -16.79 2.81 10.57
C LYS A 84 -16.71 1.74 11.67
N GLY A 85 -16.44 2.13 12.92
CA GLY A 85 -16.27 1.20 14.05
C GLY A 85 -14.94 0.43 14.04
N ILE A 86 -13.98 0.83 13.19
CA ILE A 86 -12.68 0.18 13.05
C ILE A 86 -11.70 0.86 14.02
N VAL A 87 -11.78 0.50 15.29
CA VAL A 87 -11.04 1.16 16.38
C VAL A 87 -9.61 0.64 16.51
N GLN A 88 -9.38 -0.64 16.17
CA GLN A 88 -8.06 -1.28 16.23
C GLN A 88 -7.78 -2.03 14.93
N PRO A 89 -6.49 -2.11 14.52
CA PRO A 89 -6.10 -2.91 13.37
C PRO A 89 -6.35 -4.39 13.61
N THR A 90 -6.77 -5.10 12.57
CA THR A 90 -6.87 -6.57 12.59
C THR A 90 -5.48 -7.21 12.50
N PRO A 91 -5.31 -8.52 12.79
CA PRO A 91 -3.99 -9.16 12.73
C PRO A 91 -3.24 -8.96 11.41
N ILE A 92 -3.94 -9.04 10.27
CA ILE A 92 -3.33 -8.81 8.96
C ILE A 92 -2.93 -7.35 8.74
N GLN A 93 -3.63 -6.39 9.35
CA GLN A 93 -3.30 -4.97 9.29
C GLN A 93 -2.12 -4.61 10.21
N VAL A 94 -2.05 -5.24 11.39
CA VAL A 94 -0.95 -5.04 12.36
C VAL A 94 0.42 -5.29 11.72
N GLN A 95 0.54 -6.32 10.88
CA GLN A 95 1.79 -6.65 10.20
C GLN A 95 1.84 -6.12 8.76
N GLY A 96 0.73 -6.12 8.03
CA GLY A 96 0.72 -5.76 6.61
C GLY A 96 0.91 -4.26 6.34
N LEU A 97 0.27 -3.40 7.14
CA LEU A 97 0.41 -1.94 6.99
C LEU A 97 1.89 -1.48 7.06
N PRO A 98 2.66 -1.81 8.11
CA PRO A 98 4.06 -1.39 8.17
C PRO A 98 4.95 -2.04 7.11
N VAL A 99 4.60 -3.20 6.56
CA VAL A 99 5.38 -3.84 5.48
C VAL A 99 5.23 -3.06 4.18
N ILE A 100 3.98 -2.80 3.76
CA ILE A 100 3.71 -2.08 2.50
C ILE A 100 4.14 -0.62 2.61
N LEU A 101 3.89 0.03 3.74
CA LEU A 101 4.29 1.43 3.93
C LEU A 101 5.82 1.63 3.95
N THR A 102 6.61 0.59 4.26
CA THR A 102 8.07 0.62 4.05
C THR A 102 8.49 0.34 2.61
N GLY A 103 7.54 0.15 1.69
CA GLY A 103 7.77 -0.11 0.28
C GLY A 103 8.15 -1.55 -0.04
N ARG A 104 7.93 -2.49 0.87
CA ARG A 104 8.31 -3.90 0.68
C ARG A 104 7.16 -4.68 0.06
N ASP A 105 7.51 -5.58 -0.84
CA ASP A 105 6.58 -6.56 -1.38
C ASP A 105 6.11 -7.52 -0.29
N MET A 106 4.84 -7.90 -0.34
CA MET A 106 4.28 -8.85 0.61
C MET A 106 3.27 -9.78 -0.04
N THR A 107 3.23 -11.01 0.47
CA THR A 107 2.08 -11.91 0.29
C THR A 107 1.33 -11.99 1.62
N GLY A 108 0.08 -11.51 1.65
CA GLY A 108 -0.76 -11.48 2.85
C GLY A 108 -1.86 -12.54 2.82
N ILE A 109 -1.79 -13.54 3.70
CA ILE A 109 -2.80 -14.59 3.81
C ILE A 109 -3.61 -14.39 5.10
N ALA A 110 -4.93 -14.24 4.95
CA ALA A 110 -5.86 -14.15 6.07
C ALA A 110 -7.29 -14.52 5.61
N PHE A 111 -8.16 -14.88 6.56
CA PHE A 111 -9.55 -15.26 6.29
C PHE A 111 -10.37 -14.16 5.59
N THR A 112 -11.49 -14.51 4.96
CA THR A 112 -12.47 -13.54 4.49
C THR A 112 -12.98 -12.69 5.66
N GLY A 113 -13.32 -11.42 5.42
CA GLY A 113 -13.74 -10.51 6.49
C GLY A 113 -12.63 -10.01 7.45
N SER A 114 -11.38 -10.47 7.31
CA SER A 114 -10.25 -10.04 8.17
C SER A 114 -9.73 -8.61 7.93
N GLY A 115 -10.37 -7.83 7.06
CA GLY A 115 -9.97 -6.45 6.76
C GLY A 115 -8.76 -6.30 5.82
N LYS A 116 -8.44 -7.33 5.01
CA LYS A 116 -7.36 -7.29 4.01
C LYS A 116 -7.43 -6.09 3.06
N THR A 117 -8.63 -5.64 2.70
CA THR A 117 -8.82 -4.52 1.77
C THR A 117 -8.10 -3.26 2.25
N LEU A 118 -8.17 -2.95 3.56
CA LEU A 118 -7.51 -1.77 4.11
C LEU A 118 -5.98 -1.88 4.12
N VAL A 119 -5.44 -3.11 4.06
CA VAL A 119 -3.99 -3.35 4.05
C VAL A 119 -3.35 -2.84 2.78
N PHE A 120 -4.03 -2.91 1.63
CA PHE A 120 -3.51 -2.33 0.39
C PHE A 120 -4.14 -0.97 0.05
N VAL A 121 -5.39 -0.69 0.43
CA VAL A 121 -6.04 0.61 0.15
C VAL A 121 -5.37 1.76 0.91
N LEU A 122 -5.17 1.63 2.23
CA LEU A 122 -4.65 2.76 3.02
C LEU A 122 -3.20 3.10 2.64
N PRO A 123 -2.28 2.13 2.45
CA PRO A 123 -0.94 2.45 1.96
C PRO A 123 -0.92 3.03 0.54
N LEU A 124 -1.78 2.57 -0.36
CA LEU A 124 -1.89 3.14 -1.72
C LEU A 124 -2.26 4.62 -1.67
N ILE A 125 -3.25 4.99 -0.84
CA ILE A 125 -3.65 6.38 -0.64
C ILE A 125 -2.49 7.20 -0.07
N MET A 126 -1.77 6.67 0.93
CA MET A 126 -0.62 7.34 1.53
C MET A 126 0.53 7.58 0.54
N ILE A 127 0.82 6.59 -0.30
CA ILE A 127 1.85 6.69 -1.35
C ILE A 127 1.42 7.70 -2.40
N ALA A 128 0.18 7.63 -2.89
CA ALA A 128 -0.35 8.59 -3.86
C ALA A 128 -0.32 10.03 -3.34
N LEU A 129 -0.69 10.24 -2.07
CA LEU A 129 -0.59 11.55 -1.41
C LEU A 129 0.87 12.02 -1.32
N GLN A 130 1.81 11.12 -1.01
CA GLN A 130 3.23 11.47 -0.94
C GLN A 130 3.76 11.89 -2.31
N GLU A 131 3.42 11.15 -3.37
CA GLU A 131 3.83 11.49 -4.75
C GLU A 131 3.26 12.85 -5.16
N GLU A 132 1.97 13.11 -4.91
CA GLU A 132 1.33 14.40 -5.21
C GLU A 132 2.01 15.58 -4.49
N ILE A 133 2.41 15.39 -3.22
CA ILE A 133 3.11 16.43 -2.45
C ILE A 133 4.54 16.67 -2.97
N MET A 134 5.24 15.61 -3.40
CA MET A 134 6.62 15.71 -3.89
C MET A 134 6.67 16.29 -5.31
N MET A 135 5.79 15.83 -6.19
CA MET A 135 5.68 16.25 -7.58
C MET A 135 4.20 16.15 -8.01
N PRO A 136 3.47 17.29 -8.08
CA PRO A 136 2.05 17.29 -8.41
C PRO A 136 1.76 16.57 -9.72
N ILE A 137 0.78 15.65 -9.69
CA ILE A 137 0.42 14.79 -10.81
C ILE A 137 -0.30 15.64 -11.86
N MET A 138 0.24 15.69 -13.08
CA MET A 138 -0.34 16.48 -14.16
C MET A 138 -1.52 15.76 -14.83
N PRO A 139 -2.45 16.50 -15.47
CA PRO A 139 -3.48 15.89 -16.29
C PRO A 139 -2.88 14.97 -17.36
N GLY A 140 -3.29 13.70 -17.35
CA GLY A 140 -2.76 12.67 -18.26
C GLY A 140 -1.63 11.82 -17.67
N GLU A 141 -1.13 12.15 -16.48
CA GLU A 141 -0.18 11.31 -15.75
C GLU A 141 -0.91 10.27 -14.87
N GLY A 142 -0.29 9.09 -14.72
CA GLY A 142 -0.77 8.01 -13.87
C GLY A 142 -1.04 6.69 -14.60
N PRO A 143 -1.58 5.68 -13.88
CA PRO A 143 -1.94 5.72 -12.46
C PRO A 143 -0.72 5.61 -11.53
N VAL A 144 -0.78 6.21 -10.33
CA VAL A 144 0.26 6.05 -9.29
C VAL A 144 0.24 4.65 -8.67
N GLY A 145 -0.90 3.97 -8.70
CA GLY A 145 -0.97 2.58 -8.32
C GLY A 145 -2.19 1.87 -8.88
N LEU A 146 -2.09 0.54 -8.96
CA LEU A 146 -3.05 -0.32 -9.63
C LEU A 146 -3.48 -1.45 -8.69
N ILE A 147 -4.80 -1.58 -8.48
CA ILE A 147 -5.39 -2.73 -7.77
C ILE A 147 -6.08 -3.60 -8.82
N VAL A 148 -5.63 -4.85 -8.95
CA VAL A 148 -6.20 -5.83 -9.87
C VAL A 148 -7.17 -6.74 -9.11
N CYS A 149 -8.39 -6.88 -9.62
CA CYS A 149 -9.45 -7.71 -9.04
C CYS A 149 -9.89 -8.81 -10.02
N PRO A 150 -10.37 -9.97 -9.52
CA PRO A 150 -10.76 -11.09 -10.38
C PRO A 150 -12.16 -10.93 -10.98
N SER A 151 -12.98 -9.99 -10.51
CA SER A 151 -14.29 -9.67 -11.07
C SER A 151 -14.60 -8.17 -11.01
N ARG A 152 -15.56 -7.73 -11.83
CA ARG A 152 -16.04 -6.35 -11.86
C ARG A 152 -16.71 -5.95 -10.55
N GLU A 153 -17.44 -6.86 -9.93
CA GLU A 153 -18.15 -6.64 -8.66
C GLU A 153 -17.16 -6.40 -7.53
N LEU A 154 -16.08 -7.19 -7.46
CA LEU A 154 -15.02 -7.00 -6.47
C LEU A 154 -14.21 -5.72 -6.73
N ALA A 155 -13.99 -5.36 -8.00
CA ALA A 155 -13.39 -4.07 -8.35
C ALA A 155 -14.26 -2.91 -7.86
N ARG A 156 -15.58 -2.96 -8.10
CA ARG A 156 -16.53 -1.94 -7.61
C ARG A 156 -16.54 -1.84 -6.09
N GLN A 157 -16.60 -2.97 -5.38
CA GLN A 157 -16.55 -2.98 -3.91
C GLN A 157 -15.25 -2.37 -3.37
N THR A 158 -14.13 -2.66 -4.02
CA THR A 158 -12.83 -2.09 -3.64
C THR A 158 -12.78 -0.59 -3.91
N TYR A 159 -13.28 -0.15 -5.07
CA TYR A 159 -13.39 1.27 -5.42
C TYR A 159 -14.24 2.05 -4.40
N GLU A 160 -15.37 1.50 -3.97
CA GLU A 160 -16.20 2.11 -2.93
C GLU A 160 -15.47 2.26 -1.59
N VAL A 161 -14.62 1.30 -1.23
CA VAL A 161 -13.77 1.42 -0.04
C VAL A 161 -12.76 2.55 -0.22
N VAL A 162 -12.16 2.71 -1.40
CA VAL A 162 -11.24 3.81 -1.69
C VAL A 162 -11.95 5.17 -1.55
N GLU A 163 -13.11 5.34 -2.19
CA GLU A 163 -13.91 6.58 -2.13
C GLU A 163 -14.30 6.95 -0.69
N GLN A 164 -14.65 5.96 0.15
CA GLN A 164 -14.98 6.20 1.55
C GLN A 164 -13.85 6.88 2.34
N PHE A 165 -12.59 6.68 1.97
CA PHE A 165 -11.46 7.36 2.61
C PHE A 165 -11.02 8.62 1.86
N LEU A 166 -11.15 8.66 0.54
CA LEU A 166 -10.76 9.84 -0.26
C LEU A 166 -11.72 11.02 -0.12
N ILE A 167 -13.03 10.79 0.03
CA ILE A 167 -14.01 11.88 0.18
C ILE A 167 -13.70 12.74 1.42
N PRO A 168 -13.55 12.18 2.64
CA PRO A 168 -13.18 12.96 3.82
C PRO A 168 -11.80 13.65 3.71
N MET A 169 -10.87 13.06 2.96
CA MET A 169 -9.57 13.68 2.71
C MET A 169 -9.70 14.94 1.85
N ARG A 170 -10.45 14.86 0.74
CA ARG A 170 -10.72 16.01 -0.13
C ARG A 170 -11.45 17.13 0.61
N GLU A 171 -12.45 16.78 1.42
CA GLU A 171 -13.17 17.74 2.26
C GLU A 171 -12.27 18.43 3.29
N ALA A 172 -11.20 17.76 3.72
CA ALA A 172 -10.19 18.31 4.62
C ALA A 172 -9.04 19.05 3.90
N GLY A 173 -9.10 19.19 2.58
CA GLY A 173 -8.12 19.94 1.78
C GLY A 173 -6.82 19.19 1.46
N TYR A 174 -6.86 17.86 1.47
CA TYR A 174 -5.81 17.02 0.91
C TYR A 174 -5.93 16.90 -0.61
#